data_AF-A0A7D9D7F3-F1
#
_entry.id   AF-A0A7D9D7F3-F1
#
_cell.length_a   1.000
_cell.length_b   1.000
_cell.length_c   1.000
_cell.angle_alpha   90.00
_cell.angle_beta   90.00
_cell.angle_gamma   90.00
#
_symmetry.space_group_name_H-M   'P 1'
#
loop_
_entity.id
_entity.type
_entity.pdbx_description
1 polymer ?
#
loop_
_entity_poly.entity_id
_entity_poly.type
_entity_poly.pdbx_seq_one_letter_code
_entity_poly.pdbx_strand_id
1 'polypeptide(L)'
;MQILPDNTPELDESFSIRLHNVSESNQKLQPGSSELILTIERNDNAGGVFQFANIDTETILSENLNNQLTVTVVRVEGDLDERWVKVKAINAGTVHSLKQIHPPYSMWYFNITRNV
;
A
#
# COMPACT_ATOMS: atom_id res chain seq x y z
N MET A 1 3.72 -28.88 5.29
CA MET A 1 3.63 -27.40 5.24
C MET A 1 2.19 -27.09 4.86
N GLN A 2 1.53 -26.23 5.63
CA GLN A 2 0.18 -25.79 5.36
C GLN A 2 0.20 -24.27 5.29
N ILE A 3 -0.39 -23.71 4.24
CA ILE A 3 -0.62 -22.28 4.14
C ILE A 3 -1.94 -22.03 4.87
N LEU A 4 -1.90 -21.20 5.92
CA LEU A 4 -3.06 -20.90 6.76
C LEU A 4 -3.52 -19.49 6.42
N PRO A 5 -4.77 -19.29 5.98
CA PRO A 5 -5.28 -17.95 5.72
C PRO A 5 -5.54 -17.23 7.05
N ASP A 6 -5.15 -15.97 7.12
CA ASP A 6 -5.60 -15.03 8.14
C ASP A 6 -5.86 -13.64 7.53
N ASN A 7 -5.75 -12.56 8.32
CA ASN A 7 -6.01 -11.19 7.87
C ASN A 7 -4.87 -10.23 8.26
N THR A 8 -3.69 -10.78 8.58
CA THR A 8 -2.50 -10.01 8.96
C THR A 8 -1.78 -9.61 7.67
N PRO A 9 -1.43 -8.33 7.48
CA PRO A 9 -0.72 -7.92 6.28
C PRO A 9 0.67 -8.57 6.20
N GLU A 10 1.03 -9.20 5.07
CA GLU A 10 2.35 -9.85 4.86
C GLU A 10 2.96 -9.48 3.48
N LEU A 11 4.30 -9.40 3.42
CA LEU A 11 5.04 -9.25 2.16
C LEU A 11 5.27 -10.61 1.51
N ASP A 12 5.93 -10.65 0.34
CA ASP A 12 6.27 -11.92 -0.29
C ASP A 12 7.17 -12.77 0.63
N GLU A 13 6.73 -14.00 0.92
CA GLU A 13 7.45 -14.94 1.77
C GLU A 13 7.98 -16.10 0.92
N SER A 14 9.25 -16.48 1.12
CA SER A 14 9.86 -17.56 0.33
C SER A 14 10.40 -18.68 1.22
N PHE A 15 10.01 -19.91 0.89
CA PHE A 15 10.39 -21.12 1.60
C PHE A 15 11.23 -22.02 0.68
N SER A 16 12.39 -22.46 1.17
CA SER A 16 13.20 -23.47 0.49
C SER A 16 12.74 -24.87 0.90
N ILE A 17 12.28 -25.64 -0.08
CA ILE A 17 11.91 -27.05 0.09
C ILE A 17 13.03 -27.89 -0.52
N ARG A 18 13.66 -28.74 0.28
CA ARG A 18 14.80 -29.57 -0.13
C ARG A 18 14.53 -31.05 0.00
N LEU A 19 14.87 -31.80 -1.05
CA LEU A 19 14.99 -33.25 -1.00
C LEU A 19 16.35 -33.62 -0.40
N HIS A 20 16.34 -34.43 0.65
CA HIS A 20 17.56 -34.81 1.37
C HIS A 20 18.02 -36.25 1.13
N ASN A 21 17.09 -37.17 0.87
CA ASN A 21 17.42 -38.58 0.69
C ASN A 21 16.43 -39.27 -0.27
N VAL A 22 16.84 -40.42 -0.80
CA VAL A 22 16.03 -41.34 -1.59
C VAL A 22 16.01 -42.69 -0.87
N SER A 23 14.86 -43.36 -0.84
CA SER A 23 14.73 -44.65 -0.14
C SER A 23 15.40 -45.81 -0.87
N GLU A 24 15.43 -45.74 -2.21
CA GLU A 24 15.98 -46.80 -3.07
C GLU A 24 17.48 -46.65 -3.24
N SER A 25 18.24 -47.70 -2.90
CA SER A 25 19.71 -47.67 -2.88
C SER A 25 20.37 -47.52 -4.25
N ASN A 26 19.64 -47.77 -5.34
CA ASN A 26 20.11 -47.62 -6.71
C ASN A 26 19.71 -46.27 -7.34
N GLN A 27 19.03 -45.39 -6.60
CA GLN A 27 18.63 -44.07 -7.06
C GLN A 27 19.46 -42.98 -6.36
N LYS A 28 19.56 -41.82 -7.01
CA LYS A 28 20.22 -40.64 -6.44
C LYS A 28 19.44 -39.40 -6.80
N LEU A 29 19.51 -38.39 -5.94
CA LEU A 29 19.01 -37.06 -6.29
C LEU A 29 19.82 -36.51 -7.46
N GLN A 30 19.12 -35.96 -8.45
CA GLN A 30 19.77 -35.28 -9.55
C GLN A 30 20.43 -33.99 -9.03
N PRO A 31 21.74 -33.78 -9.28
CA PRO A 31 22.42 -32.56 -8.89
C PRO A 31 21.70 -31.33 -9.47
N GLY A 32 21.42 -30.34 -8.61
CA GLY A 32 20.72 -29.11 -9.00
C GLY A 32 19.19 -29.22 -9.08
N SER A 33 18.60 -30.40 -8.86
CA SER A 33 17.14 -30.61 -8.91
C SER A 33 16.57 -31.10 -7.56
N SER A 34 17.22 -30.75 -6.45
CA SER A 34 16.82 -31.14 -5.09
C SER A 34 16.23 -29.99 -4.28
N GLU A 35 16.07 -28.82 -4.87
CA GLU A 35 15.56 -27.62 -4.21
C GLU A 35 14.44 -26.98 -5.04
N LEU A 36 13.36 -26.60 -4.36
CA LEU A 36 12.25 -25.83 -4.89
C LEU A 36 12.05 -24.62 -3.98
N ILE A 37 11.88 -23.44 -4.57
CA ILE A 37 11.47 -22.25 -3.85
C ILE A 37 9.95 -22.12 -4.00
N LEU A 38 9.24 -22.19 -2.87
CA LEU A 38 7.83 -21.85 -2.78
C LEU A 38 7.71 -20.40 -2.32
N THR A 39 7.06 -19.56 -3.12
CA THR A 39 6.75 -18.17 -2.74
C THR A 39 5.27 -18.05 -2.44
N ILE A 40 4.95 -17.53 -1.26
CA ILE A 40 3.62 -17.03 -0.94
C ILE A 40 3.63 -15.56 -1.31
N GLU A 41 2.76 -15.18 -2.25
CA GLU A 41 2.63 -13.79 -2.66
C GLU A 41 2.04 -12.96 -1.52
N ARG A 42 2.48 -11.70 -1.45
CA ARG A 42 1.92 -10.70 -0.54
C ARG A 42 0.38 -10.70 -0.54
N ASN A 43 -0.19 -10.49 0.63
CA ASN A 43 -1.64 -10.58 0.89
C ASN A 43 -2.10 -9.48 1.85
N ASP A 44 -3.39 -9.50 2.17
CA ASP A 44 -4.00 -8.78 3.31
C ASP A 44 -3.65 -7.31 3.40
N ASN A 45 -3.58 -6.66 2.24
CA ASN A 45 -3.28 -5.23 2.09
C ASN A 45 -1.97 -4.83 2.78
N ALA A 46 -0.88 -5.59 2.61
CA ALA A 46 0.46 -5.23 3.10
C ALA A 46 0.93 -3.81 2.72
N GLY A 47 0.51 -3.33 1.54
CA GLY A 47 0.73 -1.95 1.08
C GLY A 47 -0.26 -0.92 1.62
N GLY A 48 -1.19 -1.31 2.46
CA GLY A 48 -2.24 -0.46 3.02
C GLY A 48 -3.28 0.00 2.02
N VAL A 49 -4.38 0.48 2.58
CA VAL A 49 -5.46 1.15 1.85
C VAL A 49 -5.45 2.62 2.21
N PHE A 50 -5.55 3.51 1.22
CA PHE A 50 -5.57 4.96 1.44
C PHE A 50 -6.98 5.50 1.24
N GLN A 51 -7.44 6.28 2.21
CA GLN A 51 -8.77 6.90 2.16
C GLN A 51 -8.73 8.33 2.70
N PHE A 52 -9.70 9.15 2.30
CA PHE A 52 -9.91 10.45 2.94
C PHE A 52 -10.60 10.24 4.29
N ALA A 53 -10.11 10.91 5.34
CA ALA A 53 -10.77 10.85 6.66
C ALA A 53 -12.10 11.61 6.69
N ASN A 54 -12.27 12.60 5.82
CA ASN A 54 -13.41 13.53 5.81
C ASN A 54 -14.31 13.25 4.58
N ILE A 55 -14.89 12.05 4.50
CA ILE A 55 -15.66 11.60 3.32
C ILE A 55 -17.01 12.31 3.16
N ASP A 56 -17.62 12.83 4.25
CA ASP A 56 -19.02 13.25 4.26
C ASP A 56 -19.29 14.73 4.54
N THR A 57 -18.27 15.59 4.55
CA THR A 57 -18.47 17.00 4.88
C THR A 57 -18.48 17.87 3.63
N GLU A 58 -19.68 18.20 3.14
CA GLU A 58 -19.87 19.41 2.33
C GLU A 58 -19.37 20.60 3.15
N THR A 59 -18.16 21.07 2.83
CA THR A 59 -17.56 22.18 3.55
C THR A 59 -17.79 23.44 2.74
N ILE A 60 -18.70 24.29 3.22
CA ILE A 60 -18.93 25.62 2.65
C ILE A 60 -17.88 26.56 3.23
N LEU A 61 -16.93 26.98 2.40
CA LEU A 61 -15.95 28.00 2.76
C LEU A 61 -16.53 29.38 2.43
N SER A 62 -16.51 30.31 3.37
CA SER A 62 -16.81 31.72 3.08
C SER A 62 -15.63 32.39 2.37
N GLU A 63 -15.88 33.44 1.59
CA GLU A 63 -14.84 34.13 0.81
C GLU A 63 -13.91 35.04 1.65
N ASN A 64 -14.08 35.07 2.98
CA ASN A 64 -13.27 35.90 3.85
C ASN A 64 -11.85 35.33 4.02
N LEU A 65 -10.88 36.24 4.01
CA LEU A 65 -9.45 35.96 3.99
C LEU A 65 -9.02 35.01 5.13
N ASN A 66 -8.37 33.90 4.75
CA ASN A 66 -7.78 32.82 5.58
C ASN A 66 -8.59 31.52 5.72
N ASN A 67 -9.63 31.28 4.93
CA ASN A 67 -10.29 29.97 4.94
C ASN A 67 -9.44 28.88 4.27
N GLN A 68 -8.92 27.96 5.08
CA GLN A 68 -8.16 26.81 4.64
C GLN A 68 -9.00 25.53 4.79
N LEU A 69 -9.09 24.73 3.71
CA LEU A 69 -9.62 23.37 3.78
C LEU A 69 -8.49 22.39 4.03
N THR A 70 -8.52 21.72 5.18
CA THR A 70 -7.62 20.60 5.46
C THR A 70 -8.31 19.30 5.05
N VAL A 71 -7.70 18.60 4.09
CA VAL A 71 -8.09 17.26 3.69
C VAL A 71 -7.03 16.28 4.18
N THR A 72 -7.44 15.35 5.04
CA THR A 72 -6.56 14.32 5.58
C THR A 72 -6.70 13.04 4.78
N VAL A 73 -5.57 12.51 4.28
CA VAL A 73 -5.46 11.15 3.75
C VAL A 73 -4.90 10.27 4.85
N VAL A 74 -5.59 9.18 5.15
CA VAL A 74 -5.15 8.17 6.12
C VAL A 74 -4.82 6.87 5.38
N ARG A 75 -3.79 6.18 5.88
CA ARG A 75 -3.44 4.81 5.48
C ARG A 75 -3.96 3.86 6.55
N VAL A 76 -4.69 2.83 6.14
CA VAL A 76 -5.27 1.81 7.02
C VAL A 76 -4.83 0.42 6.58
N GLU A 77 -5.05 -0.57 7.44
CA GLU A 77 -4.73 -1.99 7.26
C GLU A 77 -3.22 -2.30 7.34
N GLY A 78 -2.45 -2.11 6.26
CA GLY A 78 -1.00 -2.40 6.24
C GLY A 78 -0.10 -1.19 6.03
N ASP A 79 1.13 -1.24 6.57
CA ASP A 79 2.19 -0.23 6.38
C ASP A 79 3.56 -0.86 6.04
N LEU A 80 3.55 -2.05 5.43
CA LEU A 80 4.78 -2.82 5.21
C LEU A 80 5.58 -2.35 3.99
N ASP A 81 4.93 -1.61 3.10
CA ASP A 81 5.53 -1.08 1.87
C ASP A 81 5.47 0.43 1.77
N GLU A 82 6.46 1.01 1.11
CA GLU A 82 6.37 2.39 0.65
C GLU A 82 5.39 2.51 -0.53
N ARG A 83 4.46 3.48 -0.46
CA ARG A 83 3.45 3.71 -1.52
C ARG A 83 3.30 5.19 -1.81
N TRP A 84 3.21 5.52 -3.09
CA TRP A 84 3.02 6.88 -3.57
C TRP A 84 1.55 7.16 -3.81
N VAL A 85 1.02 8.21 -3.16
CA VAL A 85 -0.36 8.64 -3.34
C VAL A 85 -0.40 9.96 -4.09
N LYS A 86 -1.27 10.06 -5.10
CA LYS A 86 -1.50 11.28 -5.85
C LYS A 86 -2.85 11.87 -5.47
N VAL A 87 -2.85 13.10 -4.99
CA VAL A 87 -4.08 13.86 -4.68
C VAL A 87 -4.26 14.96 -5.71
N LYS A 88 -5.52 15.22 -6.08
CA LYS A 88 -5.92 16.17 -7.11
C LYS A 88 -7.14 16.96 -6.64
N ALA A 89 -7.04 18.28 -6.65
CA ALA A 89 -8.21 19.15 -6.45
C ALA A 89 -8.83 19.48 -7.81
N ILE A 90 -10.16 19.36 -7.90
CA ILE A 90 -10.93 19.63 -9.12
C ILE A 90 -12.00 20.66 -8.75
N ASN A 91 -11.93 21.85 -9.37
CA ASN A 91 -12.93 22.89 -9.24
C ASN A 91 -13.83 22.83 -10.48
N ALA A 92 -15.06 22.32 -10.37
CA ALA A 92 -16.12 22.35 -11.40
C ALA A 92 -15.63 22.36 -12.87
N GLY A 93 -14.67 21.50 -13.22
CA GLY A 93 -14.09 21.38 -14.58
C GLY A 93 -12.63 21.79 -14.76
N THR A 94 -11.99 22.50 -13.82
CA THR A 94 -10.56 22.88 -13.87
C THR A 94 -9.77 22.21 -12.75
N VAL A 95 -8.65 21.59 -13.10
CA VAL A 95 -7.74 20.92 -12.17
C VAL A 95 -6.77 21.94 -11.61
N HIS A 96 -6.74 22.10 -10.29
CA HIS A 96 -5.75 22.92 -9.62
C HIS A 96 -4.87 22.00 -8.77
N SER A 97 -3.64 21.79 -9.24
CA SER A 97 -2.54 21.09 -8.56
C SER A 97 -2.60 19.56 -8.48
N LEU A 98 -1.49 18.92 -8.88
CA LEU A 98 -1.17 17.52 -8.65
C LEU A 98 -0.06 17.48 -7.61
N LYS A 99 -0.23 16.70 -6.53
CA LYS A 99 0.86 16.48 -5.56
C LYS A 99 1.06 15.00 -5.30
N GLN A 100 2.32 14.57 -5.38
CA GLN A 100 2.77 13.23 -5.04
C GLN A 100 3.18 13.21 -3.56
N ILE A 101 2.72 12.23 -2.81
CA ILE A 101 2.91 12.10 -1.35
C ILE A 101 3.87 10.93 -1.07
N HIS A 102 4.81 11.16 -0.14
CA HIS A 102 5.79 10.18 0.33
C HIS A 102 5.51 9.85 1.82
N PRO A 103 5.40 8.55 2.21
CA PRO A 103 5.32 8.09 3.60
C PRO A 103 6.67 8.27 4.35
N PRO A 104 6.80 8.14 5.70
CA PRO A 104 5.87 7.55 6.68
C PRO A 104 5.16 8.55 7.63
N TYR A 105 5.35 9.86 7.45
CA TYR A 105 4.67 10.89 8.26
C TYR A 105 3.86 11.82 7.36
N SER A 106 2.53 11.81 7.48
CA SER A 106 1.67 12.66 6.66
C SER A 106 0.61 13.38 7.50
N MET A 107 1.01 14.44 8.21
CA MET A 107 0.15 15.60 8.38
C MET A 107 0.56 16.65 7.36
N TRP A 108 -0.32 16.96 6.41
CA TRP A 108 -0.05 17.98 5.40
C TRP A 108 -1.20 18.96 5.28
N TYR A 109 -0.82 20.24 5.24
CA TYR A 109 -1.69 21.36 4.98
C TYR A 109 -1.70 21.64 3.47
N PHE A 110 -2.88 21.69 2.87
CA PHE A 110 -3.04 22.19 1.50
C PHE A 110 -3.55 23.63 1.58
N ASN A 111 -2.87 24.55 0.91
CA ASN A 111 -3.36 25.92 0.74
C ASN A 111 -3.90 26.03 -0.70
N ILE A 112 -5.21 26.12 -0.86
CA ILE A 112 -5.84 26.29 -2.16
C ILE A 112 -6.04 27.79 -2.37
N THR A 113 -5.06 28.46 -2.95
CA THR A 113 -5.25 29.83 -3.45
C THR A 113 -5.88 29.76 -4.83
N ARG A 114 -7.07 30.34 -4.98
CA ARG A 114 -7.69 30.57 -6.30
C ARG A 114 -6.89 31.68 -7.00
N ASN A 115 -6.43 31.43 -8.22
CA ASN A 115 -5.97 32.52 -9.08
C ASN A 115 -7.21 33.32 -9.49
N VAL A 116 -7.24 34.58 -9.08
CA VAL A 116 -8.21 35.59 -9.51
C VAL A 116 -7.95 35.95 -10.97
#